data_AF-A0A511ABL5-F1
#
_entry.id   AF-A0A511ABL5-F1
#
_cell.length_a   1.000
_cell.length_b   1.000
_cell.length_c   1.000
_cell.angle_alpha   90.00
_cell.angle_beta   90.00
_cell.angle_gamma   90.00
#
_symmetry.space_group_name_H-M   'P 1'
#
loop_
_entity.id
_entity.type
_entity.pdbx_description
1 polymer ?
#
loop_
_entity_poly.entity_id
_entity_poly.type
_entity_poly.pdbx_seq_one_letter_code
_entity_poly.pdbx_strand_id
1 'polypeptide(L)'
;MALDDILKQVPIDDIAARLGVSHDEAKKAVEQGGAVLLGGLAKNAQTDEGSAAIQNALKRHEGATPAAKVDDIDQADGGKIVKHVLGDDANDVAAKLNESDKTPGIDFGKLLPILAPIVMGLIANMNKKKSGGAEAASGESGGGIGDLIGGLLGGGSSSGSSGGGGIGDLLGGILGGGSSSGGGGIGDVLGGLFGKK
;
A
#
# COMPACT_ATOMS: atom_id res chain seq x y z
N MET A 1 -7.80 -3.20 6.67
CA MET A 1 -6.91 -3.22 7.85
C MET A 1 -5.65 -2.38 7.65
N ALA A 2 -4.71 -2.70 6.76
CA ALA A 2 -3.49 -1.88 6.63
C ALA A 2 -3.73 -0.45 6.13
N LEU A 3 -4.65 -0.29 5.17
CA LEU A 3 -5.05 1.02 4.66
C LEU A 3 -5.81 1.82 5.72
N ASP A 4 -6.65 1.18 6.53
CA ASP A 4 -7.32 1.82 7.66
C ASP A 4 -6.35 2.34 8.71
N ASP A 5 -5.26 1.62 8.98
CA ASP A 5 -4.21 2.08 9.91
C ASP A 5 -3.40 3.24 9.32
N ILE A 6 -3.13 3.23 8.00
CA ILE A 6 -2.57 4.39 7.29
C ILE A 6 -3.50 5.60 7.47
N LEU A 7 -4.80 5.44 7.19
CA LEU A 7 -5.79 6.52 7.27
C LEU A 7 -5.96 7.08 8.69
N LYS A 8 -5.70 6.28 9.74
CA LYS A 8 -5.74 6.74 11.14
C LYS A 8 -4.49 7.49 11.58
N GLN A 9 -3.34 7.21 10.97
CA GLN A 9 -2.07 7.87 11.30
C GLN A 9 -1.73 9.04 10.38
N VAL A 10 -2.37 9.15 9.22
CA VAL A 10 -2.20 10.26 8.31
C VAL A 10 -3.12 11.42 8.72
N PRO A 11 -2.60 12.65 8.92
CA PRO A 11 -3.43 13.82 9.20
C PRO A 11 -4.14 14.29 7.90
N ILE A 12 -5.26 13.64 7.56
CA ILE A 12 -6.02 13.90 6.32
C ILE A 12 -6.47 15.37 6.23
N ASP A 13 -6.87 15.98 7.36
CA ASP A 13 -7.30 17.37 7.41
C ASP A 13 -6.17 18.36 7.06
N ASP A 14 -4.94 18.12 7.55
CA ASP A 14 -3.79 18.97 7.21
C ASP A 14 -3.35 18.77 5.75
N ILE A 15 -3.48 17.54 5.21
CA ILE A 15 -3.23 17.26 3.79
C ILE A 15 -4.26 17.98 2.92
N ALA A 16 -5.54 17.91 3.28
CA ALA A 16 -6.62 18.61 2.59
C ALA A 16 -6.38 20.11 2.56
N ALA A 17 -6.01 20.71 3.71
CA ALA A 17 -5.69 22.13 3.81
C ALA A 17 -4.49 22.55 2.95
N ARG A 18 -3.43 21.73 2.89
CA ARG A 18 -2.23 22.01 2.08
C ARG A 18 -2.46 21.84 0.58
N LEU A 19 -3.31 20.90 0.19
CA LEU A 19 -3.66 20.66 -1.21
C LEU A 19 -4.81 21.54 -1.69
N GLY A 20 -5.54 22.18 -0.79
CA GLY A 20 -6.69 23.02 -1.13
C GLY A 20 -7.91 22.23 -1.61
N VAL A 21 -8.05 20.98 -1.14
CA VAL A 21 -9.13 20.06 -1.55
C VAL A 21 -10.02 19.69 -0.36
N SER A 22 -11.14 19.02 -0.61
CA SER A 22 -12.00 18.51 0.46
C SER A 22 -11.34 17.34 1.22
N HIS A 23 -11.79 17.09 2.46
CA HIS A 23 -11.34 15.94 3.25
C HIS A 23 -11.53 14.63 2.46
N ASP A 24 -12.68 14.44 1.83
CA ASP A 24 -12.99 13.25 1.04
C ASP A 24 -12.05 13.06 -0.16
N GLU A 25 -11.67 14.15 -0.84
CA GLU A 25 -10.71 14.11 -1.95
C GLU A 25 -9.29 13.81 -1.45
N ALA A 26 -8.87 14.43 -0.35
CA ALA A 26 -7.59 14.15 0.30
C ALA A 26 -7.51 12.67 0.73
N LYS A 27 -8.59 12.14 1.32
CA LYS A 27 -8.68 10.73 1.71
C LYS A 27 -8.50 9.81 0.50
N LYS A 28 -9.21 10.04 -0.60
CA LYS A 28 -9.07 9.25 -1.84
C LYS A 28 -7.65 9.33 -2.41
N ALA A 29 -7.02 10.50 -2.37
CA ALA A 29 -5.65 10.65 -2.84
C ALA A 29 -4.63 9.98 -1.93
N VAL A 30 -4.84 10.01 -0.62
CA VAL A 30 -4.03 9.25 0.35
C VAL A 30 -4.17 7.75 0.09
N GLU A 31 -5.38 7.27 -0.22
CA GLU A 31 -5.60 5.86 -0.57
C GLU A 31 -4.87 5.47 -1.86
N GLN A 32 -4.98 6.28 -2.92
CA GLN A 32 -4.30 6.04 -4.19
C GLN A 32 -2.78 6.15 -4.08
N GLY A 33 -2.29 7.23 -3.47
CA GLY A 33 -0.86 7.48 -3.26
C GLY A 33 -0.23 6.45 -2.33
N GLY A 34 -0.93 6.05 -1.27
CA GLY A 34 -0.52 4.98 -0.37
C GLY A 34 -0.43 3.62 -1.07
N ALA A 35 -1.40 3.27 -1.90
CA ALA A 35 -1.37 2.03 -2.68
C ALA A 35 -0.20 2.01 -3.68
N VAL A 36 0.07 3.14 -4.33
CA VAL A 36 1.20 3.31 -5.26
C VAL A 36 2.54 3.18 -4.54
N LEU A 37 2.71 3.87 -3.40
CA LEU A 37 3.93 3.78 -2.60
C LEU A 37 4.14 2.35 -2.11
N LEU A 38 3.08 1.66 -1.67
CA LEU A 38 3.15 0.27 -1.25
C LEU A 38 3.53 -0.67 -2.41
N GLY A 39 2.97 -0.43 -3.60
CA GLY A 39 3.33 -1.18 -4.81
C GLY A 39 4.78 -0.96 -5.25
N GLY A 40 5.27 0.28 -5.18
CA GLY A 40 6.68 0.59 -5.42
C GLY A 40 7.62 -0.05 -4.41
N LEU A 41 7.27 0.04 -3.13
CA LEU A 41 7.99 -0.63 -2.04
C LEU A 41 8.03 -2.14 -2.26
N ALA A 42 6.91 -2.76 -2.67
CA ALA A 42 6.84 -4.17 -2.99
C ALA A 42 7.77 -4.54 -4.15
N LYS A 43 7.73 -3.77 -5.25
CA LYS A 43 8.59 -3.96 -6.43
C LYS A 43 10.08 -3.81 -6.08
N ASN A 44 10.44 -2.82 -5.27
CA ASN A 44 11.83 -2.62 -4.86
C ASN A 44 12.29 -3.66 -3.84
N ALA A 45 11.39 -4.15 -2.98
CA ALA A 45 11.72 -5.21 -2.04
C ALA A 45 11.91 -6.59 -2.69
N GLN A 46 11.61 -6.75 -3.99
CA GLN A 46 11.88 -7.97 -4.76
C GLN A 46 13.36 -8.11 -5.15
N THR A 47 14.13 -7.03 -5.11
CA THR A 47 15.58 -7.08 -5.38
C THR A 47 16.35 -7.01 -4.07
N ASP A 48 17.52 -7.66 -4.02
CA ASP A 48 18.39 -7.63 -2.84
C ASP A 48 18.79 -6.19 -2.48
N GLU A 49 19.11 -5.38 -3.50
CA GLU A 49 19.50 -3.97 -3.35
C GLU A 49 18.37 -3.11 -2.80
N GLY A 50 17.16 -3.23 -3.36
CA GLY A 50 16.02 -2.45 -2.93
C GLY A 50 15.53 -2.89 -1.54
N SER A 51 15.57 -4.18 -1.23
CA SER A 51 15.26 -4.68 0.11
C SER A 51 16.25 -4.13 1.16
N ALA A 52 17.56 -4.11 0.88
CA ALA A 52 18.58 -3.56 1.77
C ALA A 52 18.43 -2.03 1.94
N ALA A 53 18.06 -1.32 0.87
CA ALA A 53 17.81 0.10 0.93
C ALA A 53 16.59 0.43 1.80
N ILE A 54 15.49 -0.33 1.63
CA ILE A 54 14.30 -0.21 2.45
C ILE A 54 14.63 -0.53 3.92
N GLN A 55 15.41 -1.57 4.20
CA GLN A 55 15.87 -1.88 5.57
C GLN A 55 16.61 -0.70 6.21
N ASN A 56 17.52 -0.06 5.49
CA ASN A 56 18.26 1.08 6.00
C ASN A 56 17.37 2.29 6.27
N ALA A 57 16.43 2.57 5.35
CA ALA A 57 15.46 3.64 5.54
C ALA A 57 14.50 3.33 6.71
N LEU A 58 14.03 2.09 6.85
CA LEU A 58 13.20 1.68 7.99
C LEU A 58 13.92 1.81 9.32
N LYS A 59 15.22 1.46 9.41
CA LYS A 59 16.04 1.68 10.61
C LYS A 59 16.17 3.16 10.95
N ARG A 60 16.28 4.01 9.94
CA ARG A 60 16.43 5.46 10.12
C ARG A 60 15.14 6.15 10.55
N HIS A 61 13.99 5.59 10.19
CA HIS A 61 12.66 5.99 10.64
C HIS A 61 12.09 5.09 11.74
N GLU A 62 12.92 4.23 12.34
CA GLU A 62 12.48 3.34 13.41
C GLU A 62 12.17 4.15 14.67
N GLY A 63 10.93 4.08 15.14
CA GLY A 63 10.48 4.91 16.26
C GLY A 63 10.16 6.36 15.87
N ALA A 64 10.10 6.68 14.58
CA ALA A 64 9.45 7.91 14.13
C ALA A 64 8.00 7.89 14.64
N THR A 65 7.66 8.87 15.47
CA THR A 65 6.27 9.11 15.87
C THR A 65 5.48 9.51 14.63
N PRO A 66 4.23 9.00 14.45
CA PRO A 66 3.37 9.51 13.41
C PRO A 66 3.32 11.03 13.53
N ALA A 67 3.70 11.72 12.45
CA ALA A 67 3.75 13.17 12.43
C ALA A 67 2.36 13.72 12.76
N ALA A 68 2.26 14.53 13.82
CA ALA A 68 1.00 15.11 14.24
C ALA A 68 0.52 16.17 13.23
N LYS A 69 1.46 16.77 12.49
CA LYS A 69 1.21 17.73 11.42
C LYS A 69 2.05 17.42 10.20
N VAL A 70 1.59 17.89 9.05
CA VAL A 70 2.35 17.81 7.80
C VAL A 70 3.61 18.68 7.85
N ASP A 71 3.66 19.71 8.70
CA ASP A 71 4.86 20.54 8.91
C ASP A 71 5.98 19.82 9.68
N ASP A 72 5.66 18.79 10.46
CA ASP A 72 6.65 17.96 11.13
C ASP A 72 7.33 16.97 10.16
N ILE A 73 6.83 16.91 8.91
CA ILE A 73 7.31 16.01 7.88
C ILE A 73 8.43 16.69 7.10
N ASP A 74 9.61 16.10 7.13
CA ASP A 74 10.72 16.49 6.28
C ASP A 74 10.40 16.14 4.82
N GLN A 75 9.94 17.13 4.06
CA GLN A 75 9.59 16.98 2.64
C GLN A 75 10.83 16.68 1.77
N ALA A 76 12.02 17.14 2.16
CA ALA A 76 13.25 16.87 1.43
C ALA A 76 13.66 15.41 1.59
N ASP A 77 13.45 14.86 2.79
CA ASP A 77 13.59 13.43 3.05
C ASP A 77 12.48 12.63 2.35
N GLY A 78 11.24 13.11 2.40
CA GLY A 78 10.10 12.54 1.70
C GLY A 78 10.32 12.37 0.20
N GLY A 79 10.86 13.38 -0.48
CA GLY A 79 11.21 13.28 -1.91
C GLY A 79 12.27 12.22 -2.21
N LYS A 80 13.25 12.04 -1.31
CA LYS A 80 14.25 10.97 -1.44
C LYS A 80 13.63 9.60 -1.26
N ILE A 81 12.73 9.44 -0.28
CA ILE A 81 12.01 8.19 -0.06
C ILE A 81 11.17 7.84 -1.29
N VAL A 82 10.40 8.78 -1.83
CA VAL A 82 9.61 8.56 -3.06
C VAL A 82 10.50 8.08 -4.20
N LYS A 83 11.63 8.75 -4.43
CA LYS A 83 12.60 8.33 -5.45
C LYS A 83 13.19 6.95 -5.18
N HIS A 84 13.45 6.60 -3.92
CA HIS A 84 13.96 5.29 -3.55
C HIS A 84 12.90 4.18 -3.62
N VAL A 85 11.61 4.51 -3.53
CA VAL A 85 10.48 3.58 -3.51
C VAL A 85 9.90 3.36 -4.91
N LEU A 86 9.77 4.43 -5.69
CA LEU A 86 9.23 4.37 -7.05
C LEU A 86 10.34 4.29 -8.09
N GLY A 87 11.60 4.53 -7.71
CA GLY A 87 12.73 4.56 -8.63
C GLY A 87 12.61 5.72 -9.62
N ASP A 88 13.01 5.47 -10.86
CA ASP A 88 12.90 6.43 -11.95
C ASP A 88 11.43 6.69 -12.37
N ASP A 89 10.52 5.76 -12.06
CA ASP A 89 9.09 5.85 -12.37
C ASP A 89 8.36 6.88 -11.49
N ALA A 90 9.00 7.45 -10.46
CA ALA A 90 8.36 8.36 -9.50
C ALA A 90 7.60 9.52 -10.16
N ASN A 91 8.20 10.14 -11.18
CA ASN A 91 7.60 11.26 -11.90
C ASN A 91 6.46 10.81 -12.81
N ASP A 92 6.64 9.71 -13.54
CA ASP A 92 5.60 9.12 -14.41
C ASP A 92 4.38 8.67 -13.61
N VAL A 93 4.61 8.07 -12.45
CA VAL A 93 3.55 7.64 -11.54
C VAL A 93 2.80 8.84 -10.96
N ALA A 94 3.51 9.90 -10.54
CA ALA A 94 2.88 11.14 -10.08
C ALA A 94 2.06 11.79 -11.20
N ALA A 95 2.59 11.83 -12.43
CA ALA A 95 1.89 12.37 -13.60
C ALA A 95 0.60 11.58 -13.91
N LYS A 96 0.67 10.24 -13.95
CA LYS A 96 -0.50 9.39 -14.17
C LYS A 96 -1.57 9.52 -13.09
N LEU A 97 -1.18 9.75 -11.84
CA LEU A 97 -2.11 10.00 -10.75
C LEU A 97 -2.77 11.38 -10.88
N ASN A 98 -2.01 12.41 -11.27
CA ASN A 98 -2.53 13.75 -11.56
C ASN A 98 -3.53 13.76 -12.73
N GLU A 99 -3.35 12.86 -13.71
CA GLU A 99 -4.26 12.67 -14.83
C GLU A 99 -5.52 11.85 -14.48
N SER A 100 -5.62 11.31 -13.25
CA SER A 100 -6.74 10.46 -12.86
C SER A 100 -8.01 11.28 -12.61
N ASP A 101 -9.11 10.94 -13.29
CA ASP A 101 -10.43 11.53 -13.06
C ASP A 101 -10.97 11.31 -11.62
N LYS A 102 -10.33 10.43 -10.85
CA LYS A 102 -10.72 10.09 -9.47
C LYS A 102 -10.25 11.12 -8.44
N THR A 103 -9.21 11.89 -8.75
CA THR A 103 -8.56 12.86 -7.87
C THR A 103 -8.22 14.15 -8.64
N PRO A 104 -9.21 14.77 -9.32
CA PRO A 104 -8.96 15.92 -10.17
C PRO A 104 -8.42 17.10 -9.35
N GLY A 105 -7.33 17.70 -9.81
CA GLY A 105 -6.72 18.87 -9.16
C GLY A 105 -5.77 18.56 -7.99
N ILE A 106 -5.50 17.27 -7.72
CA ILE A 106 -4.52 16.88 -6.70
C ILE A 106 -3.13 16.77 -7.34
N ASP A 107 -2.16 17.42 -6.71
CA ASP A 107 -0.74 17.34 -7.09
C ASP A 107 -0.04 16.22 -6.32
N PHE A 108 -0.01 15.02 -6.91
CA PHE A 108 0.70 13.87 -6.37
C PHE A 108 2.21 14.08 -6.26
N GLY A 109 2.79 15.03 -7.01
CA GLY A 109 4.18 15.43 -6.84
C GLY A 109 4.46 16.08 -5.49
N LYS A 110 3.45 16.69 -4.85
CA LYS A 110 3.52 17.25 -3.49
C LYS A 110 3.01 16.29 -2.43
N LEU A 111 1.99 15.51 -2.77
CA LEU A 111 1.39 14.56 -1.84
C LEU A 111 2.31 13.36 -1.58
N LEU A 112 2.96 12.79 -2.60
CA LEU A 112 3.81 11.60 -2.43
C LEU A 112 4.96 11.84 -1.44
N PRO A 113 5.72 12.96 -1.50
CA PRO A 113 6.74 13.27 -0.50
C PRO A 113 6.21 13.41 0.93
N ILE A 114 4.95 13.84 1.10
CA ILE A 114 4.30 13.92 2.40
C ILE A 114 3.92 12.53 2.91
N LEU A 115 3.37 11.68 2.03
CA LEU A 115 2.90 10.35 2.38
C LEU A 115 4.05 9.35 2.62
N ALA A 116 5.13 9.47 1.86
CA ALA A 116 6.26 8.53 1.91
C ALA A 116 6.85 8.31 3.32
N PRO A 117 7.21 9.34 4.11
CA PRO A 117 7.72 9.16 5.46
C PRO A 117 6.66 8.61 6.43
N ILE A 118 5.37 8.90 6.22
CA ILE A 118 4.29 8.34 7.05
C ILE A 118 4.15 6.83 6.81
N VAL A 119 4.09 6.41 5.54
CA VAL A 119 4.02 5.00 5.15
C VAL A 119 5.25 4.25 5.64
N MET A 120 6.45 4.83 5.50
CA MET A 120 7.68 4.23 6.03
C MET A 120 7.68 4.11 7.55
N GLY A 121 7.26 5.16 8.27
CA GLY A 121 7.14 5.11 9.73
C GLY A 121 6.14 4.05 10.20
N LEU A 122 5.03 3.87 9.49
CA LEU A 122 4.06 2.80 9.77
C LEU A 122 4.71 1.42 9.59
N ILE A 123 5.37 1.16 8.46
CA ILE A 123 6.03 -0.12 8.18
C ILE A 123 7.15 -0.37 9.18
N ALA A 124 7.94 0.65 9.54
CA ALA A 124 9.01 0.54 10.52
C ALA A 124 8.46 0.16 11.91
N ASN A 125 7.38 0.82 12.34
CA ASN A 125 6.70 0.50 13.59
C ASN A 125 6.05 -0.89 13.58
N MET A 126 5.50 -1.35 12.46
CA MET A 126 4.98 -2.71 12.31
C MET A 126 6.11 -3.75 12.34
N ASN A 127 7.22 -3.51 11.65
CA ASN A 127 8.40 -4.37 11.68
C ASN A 127 8.96 -4.47 13.09
N LYS A 128 9.06 -3.34 13.81
CA LYS A 128 9.43 -3.31 15.22
C LYS A 128 8.44 -4.05 16.11
N LYS A 129 7.13 -3.90 15.90
CA LYS A 129 6.10 -4.62 16.68
C LYS A 129 6.15 -6.13 16.43
N LYS A 130 6.42 -6.56 15.20
CA LYS A 130 6.61 -7.97 14.84
C LYS A 130 7.93 -8.53 15.38
N SER A 131 8.99 -7.73 15.39
CA SER A 131 10.31 -8.12 15.90
C SER A 131 10.45 -7.98 17.42
N GLY A 132 9.62 -7.18 18.08
CA GLY A 132 9.64 -6.89 19.52
C GLY A 132 8.50 -7.54 20.32
N GLY A 133 7.69 -8.40 19.69
CA GLY A 133 6.58 -9.12 20.31
C GLY A 133 6.85 -10.61 20.56
N ALA A 134 8.03 -11.12 20.24
CA ALA A 134 8.41 -12.50 20.52
C ALA A 134 9.78 -12.51 21.22
N GLU A 135 9.75 -12.97 22.46
CA GLU A 135 10.92 -13.39 23.22
C GLU A 135 11.81 -14.32 22.37
N ALA A 136 13.11 -14.07 22.42
CA ALA A 136 14.21 -14.95 22.06
C ALA A 136 13.87 -16.23 21.27
N ALA A 137 14.09 -16.20 19.96
CA ALA A 137 14.62 -17.36 19.26
C ALA A 137 15.57 -16.87 18.17
N SER A 138 16.87 -17.08 18.42
CA SER A 138 17.89 -17.08 17.39
C SER A 138 17.43 -17.95 16.23
N GLY A 139 17.37 -17.37 15.04
CA GLY A 139 16.98 -18.09 13.83
C GLY A 139 16.60 -17.11 12.75
N GLU A 140 17.59 -16.73 11.93
CA GLU A 140 17.45 -16.49 10.50
C GLU A 140 16.05 -16.00 10.10
N SER A 141 15.81 -14.70 10.25
CA SER A 141 14.57 -14.03 9.83
C SER A 141 14.50 -14.02 8.29
N GLY A 142 14.25 -15.18 7.69
CA GLY A 142 14.20 -15.44 6.25
C GLY A 142 12.86 -15.07 5.60
N GLY A 143 12.11 -14.13 6.19
CA GLY A 143 11.02 -13.45 5.51
C GLY A 143 11.46 -12.02 5.26
N GLY A 144 11.82 -11.70 4.02
CA GLY A 144 12.26 -10.36 3.66
C GLY A 144 11.16 -9.33 3.88
N ILE A 145 11.51 -8.04 3.84
CA ILE A 145 10.51 -6.96 3.81
C ILE A 145 9.57 -7.11 2.60
N GLY A 146 10.05 -7.73 1.52
CA GLY A 146 9.22 -8.12 0.38
C GLY A 146 8.11 -9.10 0.75
N ASP A 147 8.37 -10.08 1.62
CA ASP A 147 7.33 -11.00 2.12
C ASP A 147 6.35 -10.31 3.07
N LEU A 148 6.84 -9.34 3.85
CA LEU A 148 6.02 -8.59 4.79
C LEU A 148 5.06 -7.64 4.05
N ILE A 149 5.57 -6.92 3.05
CA ILE A 149 4.79 -6.07 2.14
C ILE A 149 3.91 -6.91 1.23
N GLY A 150 4.44 -8.01 0.69
CA GLY A 150 3.71 -8.95 -0.16
C GLY A 150 2.56 -9.63 0.57
N GLY A 151 2.74 -10.00 1.83
CA GLY A 151 1.66 -10.51 2.68
C GLY A 151 0.60 -9.46 3.00
N LEU A 152 0.98 -8.19 3.08
CA LEU A 152 0.07 -7.05 3.28
C LEU A 152 -0.76 -6.74 2.02
N LEU A 153 -0.11 -6.80 0.87
CA LEU A 153 -0.69 -6.48 -0.43
C LEU A 153 -1.51 -7.65 -1.00
N GLY A 154 -1.04 -8.87 -0.79
CA GLY A 154 -1.57 -10.09 -1.40
C GLY A 154 -2.48 -10.94 -0.51
N GLY A 155 -2.59 -10.65 0.80
CA GLY A 155 -3.35 -11.49 1.72
C GLY A 155 -2.61 -12.81 1.98
N GLY A 156 -2.01 -12.92 3.17
CA GLY A 156 -1.25 -14.10 3.58
C GLY A 156 -2.03 -15.40 3.42
N SER A 157 -1.55 -16.27 2.52
CA SER A 157 -1.91 -17.68 2.51
C SER A 157 -1.07 -18.40 3.57
N SER A 158 -1.54 -18.39 4.82
CA SER A 158 -1.40 -19.53 5.73
C SER A 158 -2.23 -19.37 7.00
N SER A 159 -3.21 -20.27 7.10
CA SER A 159 -3.87 -20.76 8.30
C SER A 159 -4.99 -19.90 8.92
N GLY A 160 -6.22 -20.21 8.51
CA GLY A 160 -7.35 -20.38 9.43
C GLY A 160 -8.09 -19.11 9.89
N SER A 161 -9.41 -19.14 9.67
CA SER A 161 -10.43 -18.27 10.27
C SER A 161 -10.77 -16.97 9.54
N SER A 162 -11.80 -17.07 8.70
CA SER A 162 -12.95 -16.18 8.59
C SER A 162 -12.74 -14.66 8.79
N GLY A 163 -12.83 -13.91 7.68
CA GLY A 163 -13.39 -12.55 7.70
C GLY A 163 -12.50 -11.44 7.13
N GLY A 164 -12.79 -11.01 5.90
CA GLY A 164 -12.74 -9.59 5.52
C GLY A 164 -11.57 -9.11 4.65
N GLY A 165 -11.79 -9.09 3.32
CA GLY A 165 -11.34 -8.06 2.38
C GLY A 165 -9.90 -7.56 2.48
N GLY A 166 -8.98 -8.25 1.80
CA GLY A 166 -7.61 -7.78 1.58
C GLY A 166 -7.51 -6.71 0.50
N ILE A 167 -6.41 -5.95 0.49
CA ILE A 167 -6.10 -4.94 -0.54
C ILE A 167 -5.90 -5.62 -1.90
N GLY A 168 -5.48 -6.88 -1.94
CA GLY A 168 -5.43 -7.70 -3.16
C GLY A 168 -6.81 -8.00 -3.76
N ASP A 169 -7.87 -8.02 -2.96
CA ASP A 169 -9.25 -8.16 -3.44
C ASP A 169 -9.74 -6.83 -4.07
N LEU A 170 -9.36 -5.70 -3.44
CA LEU A 170 -9.70 -4.36 -3.95
C LEU A 170 -8.87 -4.00 -5.20
N LEU A 171 -7.58 -4.31 -5.22
CA LEU A 171 -6.71 -4.14 -6.39
C LEU A 171 -6.98 -5.19 -7.47
N GLY A 172 -7.30 -6.43 -7.11
CA GLY A 172 -7.77 -7.46 -8.05
C GLY A 172 -9.10 -7.06 -8.70
N GLY A 173 -10.01 -6.44 -7.94
CA GLY A 173 -11.26 -5.91 -8.46
C GLY A 173 -11.12 -4.63 -9.30
N ILE A 174 -10.08 -3.81 -9.07
CA ILE A 174 -9.90 -2.51 -9.75
C ILE A 174 -8.88 -2.55 -10.90
N LEU A 175 -7.87 -3.42 -10.82
CA LEU A 175 -6.81 -3.61 -11.82
C LEU A 175 -7.05 -4.86 -12.68
N GLY A 176 -7.83 -5.83 -12.18
CA GLY A 176 -8.30 -7.01 -12.90
C GLY A 176 -9.69 -6.80 -13.51
N GLY A 177 -9.91 -5.66 -14.15
CA GLY A 177 -11.06 -5.46 -15.01
C GLY A 177 -10.91 -6.25 -16.31
N GLY A 178 -11.13 -7.58 -16.26
CA GLY A 178 -11.03 -8.40 -17.47
C GLY A 178 -11.15 -9.90 -17.25
N SER A 179 -12.39 -10.39 -17.28
CA SER A 179 -12.80 -11.75 -17.66
C SER A 179 -12.83 -12.85 -16.58
N SER A 180 -14.00 -13.48 -16.53
CA SER A 180 -14.25 -14.87 -16.12
C SER A 180 -14.20 -15.20 -14.62
N SER A 181 -15.36 -15.13 -13.96
CA SER A 181 -15.94 -16.27 -13.21
C SER A 181 -17.27 -15.87 -12.58
N GLY A 182 -18.21 -15.42 -13.43
CA GLY A 182 -19.62 -15.56 -13.13
C GLY A 182 -20.02 -16.91 -13.70
N GLY A 183 -20.09 -17.93 -12.85
CA GLY A 183 -20.56 -19.28 -13.19
C GLY A 183 -22.01 -19.25 -13.67
N GLY A 184 -22.22 -18.82 -14.90
CA GLY A 184 -23.41 -19.06 -15.68
C GLY A 184 -23.30 -20.46 -16.28
N GLY A 185 -23.95 -21.42 -15.63
CA GLY A 185 -23.99 -22.81 -16.03
C GLY A 185 -24.53 -23.00 -17.45
N ILE A 186 -23.63 -23.14 -18.41
CA ILE A 186 -23.88 -23.81 -19.70
C ILE A 186 -23.86 -25.35 -19.56
N GLY A 187 -23.37 -25.86 -18.42
CA GLY A 187 -23.46 -27.27 -18.05
C GLY A 187 -24.85 -27.70 -17.59
N ASP A 188 -25.66 -26.78 -17.04
CA ASP A 188 -27.00 -27.08 -16.53
C ASP A 188 -28.07 -27.15 -17.63
N VAL A 189 -27.87 -26.42 -18.73
CA VAL A 189 -28.80 -26.44 -19.88
C VAL A 189 -28.66 -27.71 -20.71
N LEU A 190 -27.51 -28.37 -20.68
CA LEU A 190 -27.27 -29.64 -21.39
C LEU A 190 -27.69 -30.87 -20.56
N GLY A 191 -27.79 -30.75 -19.24
CA GLY A 191 -28.28 -31.81 -18.35
C GLY A 191 -29.82 -31.94 -18.29
N GLY A 192 -30.55 -30.84 -18.53
CA GLY A 192 -32.01 -30.80 -18.40
C GLY A 192 -32.82 -31.29 -19.60
N LEU A 193 -32.22 -31.48 -20.78
CA LEU A 193 -32.95 -31.85 -22.01
C LEU A 193 -32.86 -33.35 -22.38
N PHE A 194 -31.98 -34.12 -21.73
CA PHE A 194 -31.76 -35.54 -22.08
C PHE A 194 -32.38 -36.55 -21.09
N GLY A 195 -33.07 -36.07 -20.06
CA GLY A 195 -33.61 -36.89 -18.97
C GLY A 195 -35.13 -37.08 -18.96
N LYS A 196 -35.82 -37.06 -20.11
CA LYS A 196 -37.26 -37.34 -20.17
C LYS A 196 -37.61 -38.38 -21.23
N LYS A 197 -37.58 -39.64 -20.79
CA LYS A 197 -38.49 -40.70 -21.24
C LYS A 197 -38.72 -41.67 -20.11
#